data_AF-A0A2G5UG85-F1
#
_entry.id   AF-A0A2G5UG85-F1
#
_cell.length_a   1.000
_cell.length_b   1.000
_cell.length_c   1.000
_cell.angle_alpha   90.00
_cell.angle_beta   90.00
_cell.angle_gamma   90.00
#
_symmetry.space_group_name_H-M   'P 1'
#
loop_
_entity.id
_entity.type
_entity.pdbx_description
1 polymer ?
#
loop_
_entity_poly.entity_id
_entity_poly.type
_entity_poly.pdbx_seq_one_letter_code
_entity_poly.pdbx_strand_id
1 'polypeptide(L)'
;MFFRTSDCPIEFLPEMQFCAAQGKDHSSCCSQNDVDATTAGSKCLTFCDQRPDVYTPIDYSYSPCLDRFEDMKRCFYDNVKTDATKHFQTKKSAQDKNILY
;
A
#
# COMPACT_ATOMS: atom_id res chain seq x y z
N MET A 1 -1.44 2.25 -18.76
CA MET A 1 -1.17 1.14 -17.84
C MET A 1 -1.73 -0.18 -18.37
N PHE A 2 -3.04 -0.30 -18.63
CA PHE A 2 -3.67 -1.60 -18.91
C PHE A 2 -3.60 -2.13 -20.35
N PHE A 3 -3.55 -1.25 -21.35
CA PHE A 3 -3.61 -1.63 -22.75
C PHE A 3 -2.22 -1.72 -23.40
N ARG A 4 -1.21 -2.30 -22.74
CA ARG A 4 0.12 -2.55 -23.36
C ARG A 4 0.79 -1.34 -24.05
N THR A 5 0.30 -0.12 -23.81
CA THR A 5 0.80 1.17 -24.33
C THR A 5 1.65 1.91 -23.32
N SER A 6 1.84 1.36 -22.13
CA SER A 6 2.75 1.87 -21.11
C SER A 6 3.96 0.96 -21.00
N ASP A 7 5.14 1.57 -20.87
CA ASP A 7 6.44 0.91 -20.82
C ASP A 7 6.64 -0.06 -19.63
N CYS A 8 5.67 -0.13 -18.70
CA CYS A 8 5.69 -1.02 -17.53
C CYS A 8 4.70 -2.18 -17.71
N PRO A 9 5.19 -3.41 -17.97
CA PRO A 9 4.39 -4.64 -17.91
C PRO A 9 3.69 -4.84 -16.56
N ILE A 10 2.54 -5.54 -16.57
CA ILE A 10 1.77 -5.87 -15.35
C ILE A 10 2.56 -6.76 -14.36
N GLU A 11 3.55 -7.49 -14.86
CA GLU A 11 4.44 -8.36 -14.09
C GLU A 11 5.25 -7.60 -13.02
N PHE A 12 5.48 -6.28 -13.21
CA PHE A 12 6.17 -5.42 -12.23
C PHE A 12 5.24 -4.85 -11.16
N LEU A 13 3.93 -5.03 -11.30
CA LEU A 13 2.95 -4.50 -10.35
C LEU A 13 3.19 -4.98 -8.90
N PRO A 14 3.54 -6.26 -8.63
CA PRO A 14 3.86 -6.72 -7.27
C PRO A 14 5.02 -5.95 -6.65
N GLU A 15 6.09 -5.71 -7.42
CA GLU A 15 7.29 -5.01 -6.92
C GLU A 15 7.00 -3.54 -6.64
N MET A 16 6.21 -2.89 -7.52
CA MET A 16 5.79 -1.51 -7.34
C MET A 16 4.91 -1.34 -6.09
N GLN A 17 3.96 -2.25 -5.87
CA GLN A 17 3.07 -2.22 -4.70
C GLN A 17 3.81 -2.55 -3.41
N PHE A 18 4.74 -3.52 -3.44
CA PHE A 18 5.60 -3.83 -2.31
C PHE A 18 6.36 -2.60 -1.82
N CYS A 19 6.96 -1.87 -2.77
CA CYS A 19 7.67 -0.61 -2.48
C CYS A 19 6.71 0.45 -1.89
N ALA A 20 5.55 0.66 -2.51
CA ALA A 20 4.57 1.65 -2.06
C ALA A 20 4.02 1.34 -0.65
N ALA A 21 3.79 0.06 -0.34
CA ALA A 21 3.26 -0.41 0.93
C ALA A 21 4.32 -0.50 2.05
N GLN A 22 5.60 -0.21 1.74
CA GLN A 22 6.75 -0.33 2.64
C GLN A 22 6.94 -1.75 3.21
N GLY A 23 6.56 -2.78 2.47
CA GLY A 23 6.67 -4.17 2.93
C GLY A 23 5.73 -4.51 4.11
N LYS A 24 4.60 -3.82 4.27
CA LYS A 24 3.67 -3.96 5.39
C LYS A 24 2.32 -4.56 4.96
N ASP A 25 1.59 -5.07 5.95
CA ASP A 25 0.21 -5.54 5.78
C ASP A 25 -0.78 -4.39 6.03
N HIS A 26 -1.60 -4.10 5.03
CA HIS A 26 -2.66 -3.07 5.05
C HIS A 26 -4.06 -3.68 4.92
N SER A 27 -4.21 -5.00 5.04
CA SER A 27 -5.47 -5.73 4.80
C SER A 27 -6.64 -5.18 5.63
N SER A 28 -6.38 -4.77 6.87
CA SER A 28 -7.39 -4.15 7.74
C SER A 28 -7.92 -2.83 7.17
N CYS A 29 -7.04 -1.96 6.66
CA CYS A 29 -7.46 -0.70 6.03
C CYS A 29 -8.19 -0.97 4.72
N CYS A 30 -7.68 -1.88 3.90
CA CYS A 30 -8.28 -2.22 2.62
C CYS A 30 -9.69 -2.81 2.76
N SER A 31 -9.91 -3.71 3.71
CA SER A 31 -11.23 -4.28 3.98
C SER A 31 -12.22 -3.21 4.46
N GLN A 32 -11.76 -2.23 5.24
CA GLN A 32 -12.61 -1.09 5.65
C GLN A 32 -12.94 -0.11 4.52
N ASN A 33 -12.17 -0.12 3.44
CA ASN A 33 -12.36 0.75 2.28
C ASN A 33 -12.88 -0.03 1.06
N ASP A 34 -13.53 -1.19 1.28
CA ASP A 34 -14.23 -1.96 0.24
C ASP A 34 -13.33 -2.36 -0.95
N VAL A 35 -12.05 -2.61 -0.72
CA VAL A 35 -11.10 -3.03 -1.77
C VAL A 35 -11.48 -4.39 -2.36
N ASP A 36 -12.12 -5.25 -1.58
CA ASP A 36 -12.67 -6.54 -1.99
C ASP A 36 -14.07 -6.45 -2.62
N ALA A 37 -14.70 -5.28 -2.63
CA ALA A 37 -16.00 -5.05 -3.29
C ALA A 37 -15.84 -4.87 -4.81
N THR A 38 -15.25 -5.89 -5.45
CA THR A 38 -15.08 -6.01 -6.90
C THR A 38 -15.52 -7.41 -7.36
N THR A 39 -15.56 -7.63 -8.67
CA THR A 39 -15.84 -8.98 -9.21
C THR A 39 -14.73 -10.00 -8.93
N ALA A 40 -13.52 -9.55 -8.57
CA ALA A 40 -12.43 -10.41 -8.13
C ALA A 40 -12.47 -10.73 -6.62
N GLY A 41 -13.35 -10.05 -5.86
CA GLY A 41 -13.60 -10.34 -4.46
C GLY A 41 -12.37 -10.19 -3.57
N SER A 42 -12.22 -11.13 -2.63
CA SER A 42 -11.11 -11.15 -1.67
C SER A 42 -9.72 -11.27 -2.29
N LYS A 43 -9.60 -11.66 -3.58
CA LYS A 43 -8.32 -11.63 -4.30
C LYS A 43 -7.67 -10.25 -4.27
N CYS A 44 -8.47 -9.19 -4.20
CA CYS A 44 -7.96 -7.83 -4.17
C CYS A 44 -7.24 -7.48 -2.86
N LEU A 45 -7.53 -8.19 -1.76
CA LEU A 45 -6.82 -8.00 -0.50
C LEU A 45 -5.37 -8.52 -0.56
N THR A 46 -5.03 -9.37 -1.53
CA THR A 46 -3.66 -9.80 -1.77
C THR A 46 -2.74 -8.62 -2.14
N PHE A 47 -3.30 -7.56 -2.73
CA PHE A 47 -2.54 -6.33 -2.99
C PHE A 47 -2.26 -5.50 -1.73
N CYS A 48 -2.97 -5.79 -0.64
CA CYS A 48 -2.86 -5.06 0.62
C CYS A 48 -1.90 -5.72 1.60
N ASP A 49 -1.76 -7.04 1.55
CA ASP A 49 -0.70 -7.76 2.25
C ASP A 49 0.58 -7.74 1.40
N GLN A 50 1.50 -6.85 1.73
CA GLN A 50 2.77 -6.70 1.01
C GLN A 50 3.95 -7.07 1.90
N ARG A 51 3.75 -7.95 2.90
CA ARG A 51 4.86 -8.43 3.73
C ARG A 51 5.89 -9.19 2.88
N PRO A 52 7.18 -9.12 3.24
CA PRO A 52 8.20 -9.99 2.65
C PRO A 52 7.76 -11.46 2.72
N ASP A 53 8.20 -12.25 1.74
CA ASP A 53 7.89 -13.69 1.59
C ASP A 53 6.49 -14.05 1.07
N VAL A 54 5.60 -13.07 0.90
CA VAL A 54 4.29 -13.26 0.23
C VAL A 54 4.40 -12.80 -1.22
N TYR A 55 5.00 -13.63 -2.08
CA TYR A 55 5.00 -13.37 -3.52
C TYR A 55 3.68 -13.83 -4.14
N THR A 56 2.95 -12.90 -4.75
CA THR A 56 1.73 -13.22 -5.49
C THR A 56 1.97 -13.02 -6.98
N PRO A 57 1.89 -14.08 -7.81
CA PRO A 57 1.92 -13.92 -9.24
C PRO A 57 0.63 -13.22 -9.69
N ILE A 58 0.77 -11.98 -10.17
CA ILE A 58 -0.36 -11.19 -10.64
C ILE A 58 -0.62 -11.50 -12.10
N ASP A 59 -1.78 -12.08 -12.36
CA ASP A 59 -2.32 -12.34 -13.69
C ASP A 59 -3.49 -11.41 -14.01
N TYR A 60 -4.07 -11.56 -15.20
CA TYR A 60 -5.21 -10.74 -15.64
C TYR A 60 -6.49 -10.93 -14.80
N SER A 61 -6.62 -12.00 -14.00
CA SER A 61 -7.77 -12.21 -13.11
C SER A 61 -7.83 -11.18 -11.98
N TYR A 62 -6.73 -10.47 -11.72
CA TYR A 62 -6.65 -9.37 -10.77
C TYR A 62 -7.03 -8.00 -11.35
N SER A 63 -7.28 -7.93 -12.66
CA SER A 63 -7.65 -6.66 -13.31
C SER A 63 -8.82 -5.91 -12.64
N PRO A 64 -9.90 -6.56 -12.13
CA PRO A 64 -10.98 -5.84 -11.45
C PRO A 64 -10.55 -5.14 -10.15
N CYS A 65 -9.46 -5.61 -9.52
CA CYS A 65 -8.96 -4.99 -8.31
C CYS A 65 -8.36 -3.60 -8.55
N LEU A 66 -7.95 -3.32 -9.79
CA LEU A 66 -7.36 -2.03 -10.13
C LEU A 66 -8.39 -0.91 -10.25
N ASP A 67 -9.69 -1.23 -10.26
CA ASP A 67 -10.76 -0.26 -10.05
C ASP A 67 -10.70 0.36 -8.63
N ARG A 68 -10.12 -0.37 -7.67
CA ARG A 68 -9.91 0.05 -6.27
C ARG A 68 -8.48 0.48 -5.97
N PHE A 69 -7.68 0.74 -7.01
CA PHE A 69 -6.26 1.06 -6.84
C PHE A 69 -6.02 2.34 -6.03
N GLU A 70 -6.88 3.35 -6.15
CA GLU A 70 -6.78 4.57 -5.35
C GLU A 70 -7.06 4.32 -3.86
N ASP A 71 -8.00 3.44 -3.55
CA ASP A 71 -8.33 3.05 -2.18
C ASP A 71 -7.16 2.31 -1.52
N MET A 72 -6.51 1.39 -2.26
CA MET A 72 -5.28 0.73 -1.83
C MET A 72 -4.16 1.74 -1.54
N LYS A 73 -3.89 2.65 -2.48
CA LYS A 73 -2.83 3.67 -2.32
C LYS A 73 -3.08 4.58 -1.13
N ARG A 74 -4.33 4.94 -0.87
CA ARG A 74 -4.70 5.76 0.29
C ARG A 74 -4.30 5.09 1.59
N CYS A 75 -4.56 3.79 1.75
CA CYS A 75 -4.12 3.03 2.92
C CYS A 75 -2.60 3.08 3.10
N PHE A 76 -1.84 2.88 2.02
CA PHE A 76 -0.37 2.94 2.07
C PHE A 76 0.11 4.34 2.47
N TYR A 77 -0.46 5.38 1.88
CA TYR A 77 -0.11 6.76 2.17
C TYR A 77 -0.42 7.14 3.63
N ASP A 78 -1.59 6.77 4.14
CA ASP A 78 -2.00 7.10 5.51
C ASP A 78 -1.08 6.43 6.54
N ASN A 79 -0.59 5.22 6.27
CA ASN A 79 0.47 4.60 7.08
C ASN A 79 1.76 5.43 7.06
N VAL A 80 2.29 5.77 5.88
CA VAL A 80 3.53 6.55 5.75
C VAL A 80 3.41 7.90 6.44
N LYS A 81 2.28 8.58 6.26
CA LYS A 81 1.99 9.88 6.88
C LYS A 81 1.95 9.77 8.40
N THR A 82 1.32 8.72 8.93
CA THR A 82 1.24 8.49 10.38
C THR A 82 2.62 8.22 10.97
N ASP A 83 3.42 7.37 10.32
CA ASP A 83 4.78 7.04 10.75
C ASP A 83 5.70 8.27 10.70
N ALA A 84 5.64 9.04 9.62
CA ALA A 84 6.38 10.29 9.49
C ALA A 84 6.01 11.27 10.60
N THR A 85 4.70 11.48 10.82
CA THR A 85 4.20 12.40 11.85
C THR A 85 4.72 12.02 13.23
N LYS A 86 4.66 10.74 13.61
CA LYS A 86 5.20 10.24 14.87
C LYS A 86 6.70 10.48 14.99
N HIS A 87 7.47 10.15 13.96
CA HIS A 87 8.93 10.32 13.94
C HIS A 87 9.35 11.79 14.15
N PHE A 88 8.72 12.71 13.43
CA PHE A 88 9.03 14.14 13.55
C PHE A 88 8.53 14.75 14.86
N GLN A 89 7.40 14.29 15.39
CA GLN A 89 6.91 14.71 16.71
C GLN A 89 7.86 14.27 17.83
N THR A 90 8.30 13.01 17.83
CA THR A 90 9.25 12.50 18.83
C THR A 90 10.57 13.26 18.78
N LYS A 91 11.09 13.56 17.58
CA LYS A 91 12.30 14.39 17.43
C LYS A 91 12.12 15.80 17.98
N LYS A 92 10.98 16.44 17.69
CA LYS A 92 10.68 17.78 18.23
C LYS A 92 10.67 17.76 19.77
N SER A 93 9.96 16.81 20.38
CA SER A 93 9.93 16.69 21.85
C SER A 93 11.29 16.39 22.47
N ALA A 94 12.19 15.67 21.78
CA ALA A 94 13.55 15.45 22.24
C ALA A 94 14.42 16.72 22.13
N GLN A 95 14.24 17.51 21.07
CA GLN A 95 14.93 18.79 20.88
C GLN A 95 14.49 19.83 21.91
N ASP A 96 13.19 19.93 22.17
CA ASP A 96 12.63 20.86 23.16
C ASP A 96 13.12 20.57 24.59
N LYS A 97 13.37 19.28 24.93
CA LYS A 97 13.95 18.89 26.23
C LYS A 97 15.43 19.23 26.38
N ASN A 98 16.19 19.27 25.28
CA ASN A 98 17.62 19.62 25.31
C ASN A 98 17.87 21.13 25.39
N ILE A 99 16.88 21.96 25.08
CA ILE A 99 16.98 23.43 25.18
C ILE A 99 16.65 23.93 26.60
N LEU A 100 15.99 23.10 27.42
CA LEU A 100 15.55 23.46 28.77
C LEU A 100 16.57 23.13 29.89
N TYR A 101 17.80 22.76 29.53
CA TYR A 101 18.93 22.52 30.45
C TYR A 101 20.12 23.40 30.09
#